data_AF-A0A9D7DDV9-F1
#
_entry.id   AF-A0A9D7DDV9-F1
#
_cell.length_a   1.000
_cell.length_b   1.000
_cell.length_c   1.000
_cell.angle_alpha   90.00
_cell.angle_beta   90.00
_cell.angle_gamma   90.00
#
_symmetry.space_group_name_H-M   'P 1'
#
loop_
_entity.id
_entity.type
_entity.pdbx_description
1 polymer ?
#
loop_
_entity_poly.entity_id
_entity_poly.type
_entity_poly.pdbx_seq_one_letter_code
_entity_poly.pdbx_strand_id
1 'polypeptide(L)' 'MKSFLVALVGIFSFIYLLNPTFGVLEFLPDNIPLVGNVDDATATMVLLGALRYFGWDLTNLFRKRTALDFGTQQH' A
#
# COMPACT_ATOMS: atom_id res chain seq x y z
N MET A 1 21.44 0.46 9.10
CA MET A 1 21.48 0.98 7.70
C MET A 1 20.22 0.61 6.92
N LYS A 2 19.87 -0.68 6.76
CA LYS A 2 18.68 -1.10 5.99
C LYS A 2 17.36 -0.45 6.43
N SER A 3 17.08 -0.41 7.74
CA SER A 3 15.84 0.20 8.24
C SER A 3 15.73 1.70 7.95
N PHE A 4 16.85 2.43 7.93
CA PHE A 4 16.84 3.85 7.57
C PHE A 4 16.47 4.06 6.09
N LEU A 5 17.02 3.24 5.19
CA LEU A 5 16.66 3.29 3.76
C LEU A 5 15.18 2.95 3.54
N VAL A 6 14.64 1.94 4.24
CA VAL A 6 13.22 1.57 4.14
C VAL A 6 12.33 2.70 4.65
N ALA A 7 12.69 3.35 5.76
CA ALA A 7 11.97 4.53 6.27
C ALA A 7 11.99 5.67 5.26
N LEU A 8 13.16 5.96 4.68
CA LEU A 8 13.33 7.03 3.70
C LEU A 8 12.45 6.79 2.46
N VAL A 9 12.50 5.58 1.89
CA VAL A 9 11.66 5.20 0.73
C VAL A 9 10.17 5.26 1.07
N GLY A 10 9.77 4.83 2.27
CA GLY A 10 8.39 4.94 2.74
C GLY A 10 7.92 6.39 2.83
N ILE A 11 8.75 7.29 3.38
CA ILE A 11 8.43 8.73 3.45
C ILE A 11 8.29 9.34 2.05
N PHE A 12 9.22 9.05 1.14
CA PHE A 12 9.13 9.55 -0.24
C PHE A 12 7.86 9.04 -0.95
N SER A 13 7.53 7.76 -0.78
CA SER A 13 6.32 7.17 -1.37
C SER A 13 5.05 7.82 -0.82
N PHE A 14 5.02 8.11 0.49
CA PHE A 14 3.92 8.83 1.12
C PHE A 14 3.77 10.26 0.57
N ILE A 15 4.87 11.02 0.48
CA ILE A 15 4.85 12.39 -0.06
C ILE A 15 4.42 12.39 -1.54
N TYR A 16 4.89 11.42 -2.33
CA TYR A 16 4.51 11.27 -3.73
C TYR A 16 3.00 11.08 -3.88
N LEU A 17 2.41 10.16 -3.09
CA LEU A 17 0.96 9.89 -3.10
C LEU A 17 0.10 11.05 -2.60
N LEU A 18 0.66 12.01 -1.86
CA LEU A 18 -0.06 13.25 -1.53
C LEU A 18 -0.28 14.14 -2.76
N ASN A 19 0.37 13.82 -3.88
CA ASN A 19 0.30 14.55 -5.15
C ASN A 19 0.43 16.08 -4.96
N PRO A 20 1.54 16.55 -4.33
CA PRO A 20 1.72 17.98 -4.04
C PRO A 20 1.86 18.84 -5.31
N THR A 21 2.12 18.20 -6.44
CA THR A 21 2.27 18.81 -7.76
C THR A 21 0.94 18.93 -8.51
N PHE A 22 -0.18 18.47 -7.94
CA PHE A 22 -1.53 18.52 -8.54
C PHE A 22 -1.59 17.98 -9.97
N GLY A 23 -0.85 16.90 -10.25
CA GLY A 23 -0.80 16.28 -11.57
C GLY A 23 -0.02 17.06 -12.65
N VAL A 24 0.70 18.13 -12.27
CA VAL A 24 1.56 18.88 -13.21
C VAL A 24 2.85 18.13 -13.54
N LEU A 25 3.28 17.22 -12.66
CA LEU A 25 4.50 16.42 -12.80
C LEU A 25 4.18 14.93 -12.60
N GLU A 26 3.47 14.34 -13.56
CA GLU A 26 3.21 12.90 -13.63
C GLU A 26 4.23 12.21 -14.54
N PHE A 27 4.72 11.04 -14.13
CA PHE A 27 5.67 10.26 -14.93
C PHE A 27 4.94 9.47 -16.03
N LEU A 28 3.70 9.06 -15.77
CA LEU A 28 2.86 8.34 -16.70
C LEU A 28 1.56 9.11 -16.98
N PRO A 29 1.06 9.11 -18.23
CA PRO A 29 -0.19 9.79 -18.56
C PRO A 29 -1.41 9.11 -17.90
N ASP A 30 -2.11 9.87 -17.07
CA ASP A 30 -3.27 9.46 -16.28
C ASP A 30 -4.56 9.15 -17.07
N ASN A 31 -4.59 9.55 -18.34
CA ASN A 31 -5.75 9.45 -19.21
C ASN A 31 -5.80 8.16 -20.04
N ILE A 32 -4.87 7.23 -19.82
CA ILE A 32 -4.88 5.93 -20.50
C ILE A 32 -5.72 4.93 -19.69
N PRO A 33 -6.82 4.39 -20.24
CA PRO A 33 -7.60 3.36 -19.56
C PRO A 33 -6.75 2.12 -19.25
N LEU A 34 -6.98 1.51 -18.07
CA LEU A 34 -6.20 0.41 -17.46
C LEU A 34 -4.74 0.73 -17.03
N VAL A 35 -4.10 1.78 -17.55
CA VAL A 35 -2.66 2.06 -17.34
C VAL A 35 -2.40 3.41 -16.65
N GLY A 36 -3.37 4.32 -16.62
CA GLY A 36 -3.25 5.57 -15.87
C GLY A 36 -2.98 5.31 -14.39
N ASN A 37 -2.19 6.18 -13.74
CA ASN A 37 -1.85 6.10 -12.32
C ASN A 37 -1.11 4.80 -11.88
N VAL A 38 -0.38 4.14 -12.78
CA VAL A 38 0.41 2.94 -12.43
C VAL A 38 1.59 3.28 -11.51
N ASP A 39 2.16 4.47 -11.66
CA ASP A 39 3.16 5.04 -10.75
C ASP A 39 2.57 5.25 -9.35
N ASP A 40 1.35 5.76 -9.23
CA ASP A 40 0.62 5.86 -7.95
C ASP A 40 0.33 4.49 -7.31
N ALA A 41 -0.11 3.51 -8.11
CA ALA A 41 -0.29 2.15 -7.63
C ALA A 41 1.04 1.54 -7.12
N THR A 42 2.13 1.83 -7.82
CA THR A 42 3.48 1.40 -7.43
C THR A 42 3.92 2.07 -6.13
N ALA A 43 3.76 3.39 -6.01
CA ALA A 43 4.07 4.12 -4.79
C ALA A 43 3.24 3.62 -3.60
N THR A 44 1.98 3.26 -3.82
CA THR A 44 1.12 2.64 -2.82
C THR A 44 1.67 1.29 -2.37
N MET A 45 2.05 0.42 -3.29
CA MET A 45 2.63 -0.89 -2.95
C MET A 45 3.95 -0.74 -2.17
N VAL A 46 4.80 0.19 -2.58
CA VAL A 46 6.08 0.49 -1.89
C VAL A 46 5.81 1.00 -0.47
N LEU A 47 4.86 1.92 -0.29
CA LEU A 47 4.47 2.44 1.02
C LEU A 47 3.93 1.34 1.93
N LEU A 48 3.02 0.50 1.44
CA LEU A 48 2.48 -0.63 2.20
C LEU A 48 3.59 -1.62 2.59
N GLY A 49 4.53 -1.90 1.69
CA GLY A 49 5.70 -2.74 1.96
C GLY A 49 6.61 -2.15 3.05
N ALA A 50 6.87 -0.84 2.98
CA ALA A 50 7.67 -0.13 3.98
C ALA A 50 7.00 -0.15 5.36
N LEU A 51 5.69 0.12 5.44
CA LEU A 51 4.93 0.04 6.69
C LEU A 51 4.95 -1.38 7.27
N ARG A 52 4.75 -2.39 6.41
CA ARG A 52 4.82 -3.80 6.81
C ARG A 52 6.19 -4.18 7.35
N TYR A 53 7.28 -3.65 6.78
CA TYR A 53 8.65 -3.85 7.30
C TYR A 53 8.80 -3.35 8.75
N PHE A 54 8.08 -2.31 9.16
CA PHE A 54 8.04 -1.81 10.54
C PHE A 54 6.97 -2.48 11.42
N GLY A 55 6.25 -3.47 10.91
CA GLY A 55 5.22 -4.21 11.65
C GLY A 55 3.80 -3.64 11.50
N TRP A 56 3.61 -2.59 10.71
CA TRP A 56 2.28 -2.06 10.39
C TRP A 56 1.76 -2.65 9.09
N ASP A 57 0.96 -3.71 9.22
CA ASP A 57 0.34 -4.39 8.08
C ASP A 57 -1.10 -3.93 7.88
N LEU A 58 -1.27 -2.84 7.13
CA LEU A 58 -2.58 -2.28 6.78
C LEU A 58 -3.43 -3.22 5.92
N THR A 59 -2.83 -4.20 5.25
CA THR A 59 -3.58 -5.17 4.42
C THR A 59 -4.49 -6.07 5.26
N ASN A 60 -4.18 -6.23 6.56
CA ASN A 60 -5.01 -7.00 7.48
C ASN A 60 -6.39 -6.37 7.73
N LEU A 61 -6.57 -5.07 7.45
CA LEU A 61 -7.89 -4.43 7.51
C LEU A 61 -8.88 -5.04 6.52
N PHE A 62 -8.38 -5.55 5.39
CA PHE A 62 -9.20 -6.15 4.33
C PHE A 62 -9.29 -7.68 4.45
N ARG A 63 -8.56 -8.30 5.39
CA ARG A 63 -8.60 -9.73 5.63
C ARG A 63 -9.89 -10.10 6.36
N LYS A 64 -10.88 -10.63 5.65
CA LYS A 64 -12.05 -11.28 6.27
C LYS A 64 -11.56 -12.46 7.12
N ARG A 65 -11.83 -12.44 8.43
CA ARG A 65 -11.66 -13.63 9.26
C ARG A 65 -12.80 -14.58 8.93
N THR A 66 -12.49 -15.71 8.29
CA THR A 66 -13.43 -16.82 8.24
C THR A 66 -13.54 -17.35 9.67
N ALA A 67 -14.61 -16.97 10.38
CA ALA A 67 -14.97 -17.66 11.61
C ALA A 67 -15.39 -19.07 11.21
N LEU A 68 -14.46 -20.03 11.32
CA LEU A 68 -14.81 -21.44 11.29
C LEU A 68 -15.53 -21.74 12.60
N ASP A 69 -16.85 -21.74 12.55
CA ASP A 69 -17.71 -22.24 13.62
C ASP A 69 -17.64 -23.76 13.61
N PHE A 70 -16.80 -24.32 14.47
CA PHE A 70 -16.80 -25.74 14.76
C PHE A 70 -17.97 -26.02 15.71
N GLY A 71 -19.17 -26.13 15.13
CA GLY A 71 -20.37 -26.50 15.86
C GLY A 71 -20.06 -27.65 16.81
N THR A 72 -20.18 -27.39 18.10
CA THR A 72 -20.00 -28.36 19.17
C THR A 72 -20.92 -29.54 18.91
N GLN A 73 -20.34 -30.66 18.48
CA GLN A 73 -21.02 -31.94 18.44
C GLN A 73 -21.26 -32.35 19.90
N GLN A 74 -22.41 -31.96 20.44
CA GLN A 74 -22.97 -32.57 21.63
C GLN A 74 -23.56 -33.91 21.21
N HIS A 75 -22.88 -35.00 21.55
CA HIS A 75 -23.51 -36.30 21.74
C HIS A 75 -22.70 -37.17 22.70
#